data_AF-A0A942FZ29-F1
#
_entry.id   AF-A0A942FZ29-F1
#
_cell.length_a   1.000
_cell.length_b   1.000
_cell.length_c   1.000
_cell.angle_alpha   90.00
_cell.angle_beta   90.00
_cell.angle_gamma   90.00
#
_symmetry.space_group_name_H-M   'P 1'
#
loop_
_entity.id
_entity.type
_entity.pdbx_description
1 polymer ?
#
loop_
_entity_poly.entity_id
_entity_poly.type
_entity_poly.pdbx_seq_one_letter_code
_entity_poly.pdbx_strand_id
1 'polypeptide(L)'
;MNAAPTKTEAQKVLGACIRALREQRKVTLEQLALQAGITYQYLSGVETGKENFTIQVLEKLSAALDTPLNVLVTAAYHAAEGYTAPVLDDRHFRKQVPLPEGLTISHIRDAANLTQSIIHRMNRNMIEAVGMPLQNLIQGNNFSGLVSNIFSNCMDQCSPYKHNHDQKYPDLIYKKGNKGKGIGLEVKLTVNVGKGGESHNGHSGWHVIACYNFLESGDISFVHLMVAILNGHQSPDSDWSYVGSKVNAETGGRRTETYTTNGFGTTKLRDGSVYIDTDIVNFSRWKQSRKTAEIPAWSIFAKN
;
A
#
# COMPACT_ATOMS: atom_id res chain seq x y z
N MET A 1 0.13 50.26 -22.60
CA MET A 1 -0.63 49.59 -21.52
C MET A 1 0.02 48.25 -21.29
N ASN A 2 0.75 48.08 -20.18
CA ASN A 2 1.35 46.78 -19.84
C ASN A 2 0.22 45.90 -19.30
N ALA A 3 -0.16 44.87 -20.06
CA ALA A 3 -1.01 43.82 -19.54
C ALA A 3 -0.33 43.23 -18.30
N ALA A 4 -1.06 43.15 -17.18
CA ALA A 4 -0.59 42.45 -16.00
C ALA A 4 -0.18 41.02 -16.41
N PRO A 5 0.96 40.50 -15.93
CA PRO A 5 1.40 39.16 -16.31
C PRO A 5 0.30 38.15 -16.00
N THR A 6 -0.17 37.45 -17.03
CA THR A 6 -1.20 36.42 -16.91
C THR A 6 -0.64 35.30 -16.04
N LYS A 7 -1.31 35.00 -14.93
CA LYS A 7 -0.90 33.94 -13.99
C LYS A 7 -0.68 32.62 -14.72
N THR A 8 0.46 31.98 -14.51
CA THR A 8 0.68 30.63 -15.05
C THR A 8 -0.07 29.60 -14.20
N GLU A 9 -0.48 28.48 -14.81
CA GLU A 9 -1.12 27.41 -14.04
C GLU A 9 -0.19 26.87 -12.95
N ALA A 10 1.10 26.73 -13.24
CA ALA A 10 2.10 26.32 -12.24
C ALA A 10 2.11 27.22 -11.00
N GLN A 11 2.01 28.55 -11.16
CA GLN A 11 1.94 29.49 -10.03
C GLN A 11 0.70 29.27 -9.17
N LYS A 12 -0.47 29.02 -9.79
CA LYS A 12 -1.72 28.75 -9.07
C LYS A 12 -1.64 27.44 -8.30
N VAL A 13 -1.16 26.39 -8.96
CA VAL A 13 -1.04 25.04 -8.41
C VAL A 13 -0.10 25.02 -7.21
N LEU A 14 1.11 25.55 -7.37
CA LEU A 14 2.11 25.60 -6.30
C LEU A 14 1.66 26.52 -5.16
N GLY A 15 1.11 27.70 -5.47
CA GLY A 15 0.61 28.65 -4.48
C GLY A 15 -0.49 28.05 -3.60
N ALA A 16 -1.48 27.39 -4.23
CA ALA A 16 -2.57 26.73 -3.50
C ALA A 16 -2.06 25.59 -2.61
N CYS A 17 -1.06 24.84 -3.06
CA CYS A 17 -0.44 23.77 -2.27
C CYS A 17 0.31 24.30 -1.05
N ILE A 18 1.12 25.36 -1.22
CA ILE A 18 1.83 26.03 -0.12
C ILE A 18 0.83 26.46 0.96
N ARG A 19 -0.28 27.09 0.54
CA ARG A 19 -1.36 27.48 1.44
C ARG A 19 -1.96 26.30 2.19
N ALA A 20 -2.30 25.22 1.49
CA ALA A 20 -2.89 24.03 2.10
C ALA A 20 -1.95 23.38 3.12
N LEU A 21 -0.66 23.24 2.80
CA LEU A 21 0.36 22.71 3.71
C LEU A 21 0.56 23.60 4.94
N ARG A 22 0.50 24.93 4.76
CA ARG A 22 0.58 25.90 5.85
C ARG A 22 -0.61 25.75 6.80
N GLU A 23 -1.83 25.69 6.27
CA GLU A 23 -3.07 25.55 7.03
C GLU A 23 -3.13 24.20 7.77
N GLN A 24 -2.72 23.10 7.13
CA GLN A 24 -2.62 21.78 7.74
C GLN A 24 -1.68 21.77 8.96
N ARG A 25 -0.58 22.52 8.89
CA ARG A 25 0.39 22.67 9.99
C ARG A 25 0.00 23.74 11.02
N LYS A 26 -1.13 24.40 10.82
CA LYS A 26 -1.63 25.48 11.69
C LYS A 26 -0.63 26.63 11.84
N VAL A 27 0.13 26.92 10.78
CA VAL A 27 1.08 28.04 10.73
C VAL A 27 0.38 29.26 10.12
N THR A 28 0.54 30.43 10.73
CA THR A 28 -0.01 31.69 10.19
C THR A 28 0.80 32.17 8.98
N LEU A 29 0.22 33.03 8.16
CA LEU A 29 0.92 33.57 7.00
C LEU A 29 2.16 34.38 7.43
N GLU A 30 2.04 35.17 8.51
CA GLU A 30 3.13 35.93 9.11
C GLU A 30 4.27 35.05 9.60
N GLN A 31 3.96 33.95 10.28
CA GLN A 31 4.97 33.00 10.77
C GLN A 31 5.72 32.34 9.62
N LEU A 32 5.01 31.87 8.59
CA LEU A 32 5.66 31.24 7.44
C LEU A 32 6.54 32.24 6.67
N ALA A 33 6.05 33.47 6.46
CA ALA A 33 6.82 34.53 5.81
C ALA A 33 8.13 34.81 6.57
N LEU A 34 8.05 34.93 7.89
CA LEU A 34 9.20 35.14 8.77
C LEU A 34 10.19 33.97 8.68
N GLN A 35 9.72 32.72 8.76
CA GLN A 35 10.56 31.52 8.68
C GLN A 35 11.24 31.38 7.31
N ALA A 36 10.55 31.73 6.23
CA ALA A 36 11.09 31.70 4.88
C ALA A 36 11.94 32.95 4.53
N GLY A 37 12.01 33.94 5.42
CA GLY A 37 12.75 35.19 5.18
C GLY A 37 12.20 36.00 4.00
N ILE A 38 10.88 36.06 3.86
CA ILE A 38 10.16 36.84 2.83
C ILE A 38 9.11 37.73 3.48
N THR A 39 8.56 38.69 2.73
CA THR A 39 7.52 39.57 3.27
C THR A 39 6.15 38.88 3.27
N TYR A 40 5.29 39.28 4.22
CA TYR A 40 3.90 38.83 4.31
C TYR A 40 3.15 39.06 2.99
N GLN A 41 3.28 40.26 2.40
CA GLN A 41 2.61 40.63 1.14
C GLN A 41 3.08 39.74 -0.01
N TYR A 42 4.37 39.44 -0.07
CA TYR A 42 4.93 38.56 -1.10
C TYR A 42 4.41 37.13 -0.93
N LEU A 43 4.40 36.58 0.29
CA LEU A 43 3.83 35.26 0.56
C LEU A 43 2.33 35.20 0.21
N SER A 44 1.54 36.22 0.55
CA SER A 44 0.12 36.28 0.18
C SER A 44 -0.07 36.26 -1.35
N GLY A 45 0.80 36.98 -2.07
CA GLY A 45 0.86 36.94 -3.52
C GLY A 45 1.25 35.57 -4.09
N VAL A 46 2.20 34.88 -3.47
CA VAL A 46 2.61 33.51 -3.82
C VAL A 46 1.45 32.53 -3.61
N GLU A 47 0.81 32.50 -2.44
CA GLU A 47 -0.30 31.58 -2.12
C GLU A 47 -1.53 31.78 -3.01
N THR A 48 -1.71 32.98 -3.57
CA THR A 48 -2.81 33.30 -4.49
C THR A 48 -2.42 33.19 -5.97
N GLY A 49 -1.20 32.73 -6.26
CA GLY A 49 -0.64 32.60 -7.60
C GLY A 49 -0.54 33.93 -8.36
N LYS A 50 -0.49 35.06 -7.64
CA LYS A 50 -0.35 36.42 -8.21
C LYS A 50 1.12 36.81 -8.43
N GLU A 51 2.03 36.23 -7.64
CA GLU A 51 3.45 36.54 -7.71
C GLU A 51 4.22 35.51 -8.52
N ASN A 52 5.18 35.99 -9.30
CA ASN A 52 6.22 35.13 -9.84
C ASN A 52 7.30 34.96 -8.79
N PHE A 53 7.60 33.70 -8.44
CA PHE A 53 8.59 33.37 -7.43
C PHE A 53 9.68 32.49 -8.01
N THR A 54 10.90 32.67 -7.51
CA THR A 54 12.05 31.91 -7.96
C THR A 54 12.08 30.54 -7.30
N ILE A 55 12.87 29.62 -7.85
CA ILE A 55 13.11 28.31 -7.23
C ILE A 55 13.70 28.48 -5.82
N GLN A 56 14.57 29.48 -5.59
CA GLN A 56 15.12 29.74 -4.25
C GLN A 56 14.06 30.14 -3.22
N VAL A 57 13.03 30.90 -3.63
CA VAL A 57 11.89 31.22 -2.76
C VAL A 57 11.10 29.96 -2.45
N LEU A 58 10.87 29.13 -3.47
CA LEU A 58 10.15 27.87 -3.30
C LEU A 58 10.89 26.90 -2.36
N GLU A 59 12.22 26.80 -2.44
CA GLU A 59 13.07 26.04 -1.52
C GLU A 59 12.98 26.56 -0.07
N LYS A 60 13.02 27.88 0.11
CA LYS A 60 12.85 28.49 1.44
C LYS A 60 11.50 28.17 2.05
N LEU A 61 10.42 28.24 1.25
CA LEU A 61 9.08 27.90 1.68
C LEU A 61 8.94 26.41 1.99
N SER A 62 9.52 25.53 1.15
CA SER A 62 9.49 24.09 1.39
C SER A 62 10.23 23.73 2.68
N ALA A 63 11.40 24.34 2.92
CA ALA A 63 12.16 24.16 4.15
C ALA A 63 11.41 24.70 5.39
N ALA A 64 10.82 25.90 5.30
CA ALA A 64 10.03 26.48 6.39
C ALA A 64 8.77 25.65 6.72
N LEU A 65 8.21 24.99 5.72
CA LEU A 65 7.11 24.04 5.88
C LEU A 65 7.58 22.65 6.34
N ASP A 66 8.88 22.37 6.50
CA ASP A 66 9.37 21.00 6.78
C ASP A 66 8.83 19.97 5.76
N THR A 67 8.88 20.35 4.48
CA THR A 67 8.52 19.49 3.35
C THR A 67 9.63 19.57 2.30
N PRO A 68 10.25 18.45 1.89
CA PRO A 68 11.21 18.46 0.78
C PRO A 68 10.61 19.08 -0.49
N LEU A 69 11.39 19.89 -1.22
CA LEU A 69 10.89 20.64 -2.38
C LEU A 69 10.19 19.73 -3.41
N ASN A 70 10.81 18.60 -3.76
CA ASN A 70 10.23 17.64 -4.69
C ASN A 70 8.85 17.13 -4.23
N VAL A 71 8.70 16.86 -2.93
CA VAL A 71 7.43 16.42 -2.34
C VAL A 71 6.38 17.52 -2.43
N LEU A 72 6.74 18.77 -2.18
CA LEU A 72 5.83 19.92 -2.31
C LEU A 72 5.33 20.05 -3.75
N VAL A 73 6.24 20.02 -4.73
CA VAL A 73 5.88 20.13 -6.15
C VAL A 73 4.96 18.98 -6.56
N THR A 74 5.32 17.73 -6.23
CA THR A 74 4.47 16.57 -6.52
C THR A 74 3.09 16.69 -5.88
N ALA A 75 3.02 17.08 -4.59
CA ALA A 75 1.75 17.26 -3.89
C ALA A 75 0.89 18.36 -4.53
N ALA A 76 1.51 19.44 -5.01
CA ALA A 76 0.80 20.52 -5.67
C ALA A 76 0.08 20.05 -6.92
N TYR A 77 0.80 19.36 -7.82
CA TYR A 77 0.21 18.88 -9.06
C TYR A 77 -0.82 17.76 -8.82
N HIS A 78 -0.63 16.91 -7.82
CA HIS A 78 -1.67 15.93 -7.44
C HIS A 78 -2.96 16.61 -6.96
N ALA A 79 -2.84 17.63 -6.11
CA ALA A 79 -4.00 18.33 -5.57
C ALA A 79 -4.75 19.12 -6.66
N ALA A 80 -4.02 19.75 -7.58
CA ALA A 80 -4.59 20.57 -8.65
C ALA A 80 -5.38 19.75 -9.67
N GLU A 81 -4.94 18.53 -9.95
CA GLU A 81 -5.62 17.69 -10.93
C GLU A 81 -6.85 16.96 -10.36
N GLY A 82 -7.16 17.12 -9.06
CA GLY A 82 -8.30 16.43 -8.41
C GLY A 82 -8.12 14.90 -8.31
N TYR A 83 -6.94 14.39 -8.66
CA TYR A 83 -6.62 12.97 -8.64
C TYR A 83 -6.12 12.58 -7.25
N THR A 84 -7.07 12.20 -6.40
CA THR A 84 -6.75 11.57 -5.12
C THR A 84 -6.54 10.09 -5.35
N ALA A 85 -5.39 9.57 -4.91
CA ALA A 85 -5.18 8.14 -4.89
C ALA A 85 -6.23 7.48 -3.96
N PRO A 86 -6.71 6.27 -4.28
CA PRO A 86 -7.54 5.52 -3.36
C PRO A 86 -6.88 5.40 -1.99
N VAL A 87 -7.69 5.41 -0.93
CA VAL A 87 -7.26 5.16 0.45
C VAL A 87 -8.21 4.17 1.12
N LEU A 88 -7.68 3.38 2.04
CA LEU A 88 -8.49 2.47 2.85
C LEU A 88 -9.45 3.24 3.75
N ASP A 89 -10.67 2.72 3.92
CA ASP A 89 -11.65 3.27 4.86
C ASP A 89 -11.47 2.67 6.26
N ASP A 90 -11.23 3.53 7.24
CA ASP A 90 -11.00 3.16 8.64
C ASP A 90 -12.12 2.31 9.27
N ARG A 91 -13.36 2.41 8.77
CA ARG A 91 -14.52 1.66 9.25
C ARG A 91 -14.40 0.15 9.02
N HIS A 92 -13.61 -0.26 8.03
CA HIS A 92 -13.48 -1.66 7.62
C HIS A 92 -12.33 -2.41 8.30
N PHE A 93 -11.57 -1.75 9.18
CA PHE A 93 -10.50 -2.40 9.94
C PHE A 93 -11.03 -3.18 11.16
N ARG A 94 -10.49 -4.40 11.34
CA ARG A 94 -10.80 -5.28 12.48
C ARG A 94 -9.68 -5.23 13.51
N LYS A 95 -9.90 -4.46 14.58
CA LYS A 95 -8.87 -4.15 15.59
C LYS A 95 -8.44 -5.31 16.47
N GLN A 96 -9.24 -6.37 16.58
CA GLN A 96 -8.94 -7.52 17.45
C GLN A 96 -8.11 -8.62 16.77
N VAL A 97 -7.78 -8.47 15.48
CA VAL A 97 -7.05 -9.50 14.73
C VAL A 97 -5.62 -9.63 15.26
N PRO A 98 -5.16 -10.85 15.58
CA PRO A 98 -3.79 -11.06 16.02
C PRO A 98 -2.80 -10.78 14.89
N LEU A 99 -1.80 -9.95 15.18
CA LEU A 99 -0.71 -9.60 14.27
C LEU A 99 0.62 -10.15 14.81
N PRO A 100 1.63 -10.36 13.94
CA PRO A 100 2.95 -10.75 14.41
C PRO A 100 3.60 -9.63 15.23
N GLU A 101 4.53 -10.01 16.13
CA GLU A 101 5.19 -9.08 17.04
C GLU A 101 5.79 -7.86 16.31
N GLY A 102 5.47 -6.66 16.79
CA GLY A 102 5.96 -5.40 16.20
C GLY A 102 5.16 -4.89 14.99
N LEU A 103 4.25 -5.69 14.42
CA LEU A 103 3.34 -5.22 13.38
C LEU A 103 2.07 -4.63 13.99
N THR A 104 1.61 -3.52 13.44
CA THR A 104 0.39 -2.83 13.89
C THR A 104 -0.55 -2.59 12.71
N ILE A 105 -1.81 -2.26 13.00
CA ILE A 105 -2.79 -1.90 11.98
C ILE A 105 -2.39 -0.62 11.23
N SER A 106 -1.80 0.36 11.93
CA SER A 106 -1.34 1.59 11.27
C SER A 106 -0.24 1.30 10.25
N HIS A 107 0.72 0.42 10.57
CA HIS A 107 1.75 0.01 9.61
C HIS A 107 1.15 -0.60 8.34
N ILE A 108 0.15 -1.49 8.48
CA ILE A 108 -0.52 -2.14 7.34
C ILE A 108 -1.32 -1.10 6.53
N ARG A 109 -2.03 -0.20 7.21
CA ARG A 109 -2.79 0.88 6.57
C ARG A 109 -1.89 1.80 5.76
N ASP A 110 -0.80 2.26 6.36
CA ASP A 110 0.13 3.20 5.75
C ASP A 110 0.82 2.55 4.54
N ALA A 111 1.21 1.27 4.65
CA ALA A 111 1.78 0.51 3.54
C ALA A 111 0.79 0.31 2.38
N ALA A 112 -0.48 -0.02 2.68
CA ALA A 112 -1.53 -0.17 1.66
C ALA A 112 -1.83 1.15 0.95
N ASN A 113 -2.00 2.23 1.70
CA ASN A 113 -2.26 3.56 1.13
C ASN A 113 -1.07 4.07 0.31
N LEU A 114 0.17 3.85 0.78
CA LEU A 114 1.38 4.20 0.03
C LEU A 114 1.45 3.40 -1.28
N THR A 115 1.13 2.10 -1.24
CA THR A 115 1.07 1.25 -2.44
C THR A 115 0.06 1.77 -3.46
N GLN A 116 -1.17 2.10 -3.02
CA GLN A 116 -2.20 2.69 -3.88
C GLN A 116 -1.74 4.03 -4.46
N SER A 117 -1.06 4.87 -3.66
CA SER A 117 -0.50 6.14 -4.13
C SER A 117 0.60 5.96 -5.19
N ILE A 118 1.47 4.96 -5.04
CA ILE A 118 2.51 4.65 -6.03
C ILE A 118 1.90 4.19 -7.34
N ILE A 119 0.96 3.23 -7.30
CA ILE A 119 0.28 2.73 -8.50
C ILE A 119 -0.49 3.86 -9.19
N HIS A 120 -1.17 4.69 -8.41
CA HIS A 120 -1.87 5.86 -8.93
C HIS A 120 -0.94 6.77 -9.73
N ARG A 121 0.20 7.16 -9.15
CA ARG A 121 1.21 8.00 -9.84
C ARG A 121 1.76 7.33 -11.10
N MET A 122 2.01 6.02 -11.05
CA MET A 122 2.45 5.26 -12.22
C MET A 122 1.38 5.33 -13.32
N ASN A 123 0.13 5.03 -13.01
CA ASN A 123 -0.95 5.06 -13.99
C ASN A 123 -1.19 6.45 -14.57
N ARG A 124 -1.10 7.51 -13.76
CA ARG A 124 -1.20 8.89 -14.25
C ARG A 124 -0.14 9.18 -15.29
N ASN A 125 1.12 8.92 -14.97
CA ASN A 125 2.23 9.12 -15.90
C ASN A 125 2.10 8.24 -17.16
N MET A 126 1.60 7.02 -17.02
CA MET A 126 1.38 6.11 -18.14
C MET A 126 0.24 6.58 -19.05
N ILE A 127 -0.87 7.06 -18.49
CA ILE A 127 -1.97 7.62 -19.26
C ILE A 127 -1.51 8.87 -20.01
N GLU A 128 -0.72 9.73 -19.37
CA GLU A 128 -0.17 10.92 -20.02
C GLU A 128 0.82 10.58 -21.15
N ALA A 129 1.74 9.64 -20.90
CA ALA A 129 2.81 9.33 -21.85
C ALA A 129 2.38 8.40 -22.99
N VAL A 130 1.48 7.44 -22.73
CA VAL A 130 1.12 6.38 -23.67
C VAL A 130 -0.39 6.15 -23.82
N GLY A 131 -1.23 6.96 -23.16
CA GLY A 131 -2.70 6.93 -23.34
C GLY A 131 -3.43 5.79 -22.62
N MET A 132 -2.76 5.00 -21.78
CA MET A 132 -3.36 3.88 -21.06
C MET A 132 -2.64 3.56 -19.74
N PRO A 133 -3.32 2.94 -18.76
CA PRO A 133 -2.72 2.59 -17.47
C PRO A 133 -1.83 1.34 -17.56
N LEU A 134 -1.00 1.11 -16.53
CA LEU A 134 0.09 0.13 -16.56
C LEU A 134 -0.40 -1.32 -16.74
N GLN A 135 -1.53 -1.68 -16.14
CA GLN A 135 -2.07 -3.05 -16.20
C GLN A 135 -2.48 -3.46 -17.62
N ASN A 136 -2.71 -2.51 -18.54
CA ASN A 136 -3.02 -2.84 -19.93
C ASN A 136 -1.79 -3.34 -20.69
N LEU A 137 -0.58 -3.11 -20.15
CA LEU A 137 0.69 -3.53 -20.76
C LEU A 137 1.28 -4.79 -20.11
N ILE A 138 0.73 -5.25 -18.98
CA ILE A 138 1.29 -6.34 -18.18
C ILE A 138 0.25 -7.45 -18.00
N GLN A 139 0.62 -8.70 -18.25
CA GLN A 139 -0.24 -9.85 -17.95
C GLN A 139 -0.61 -9.89 -16.45
N GLY A 140 -1.86 -10.23 -16.12
CA GLY A 140 -2.38 -10.09 -14.75
C GLY A 140 -1.61 -10.86 -13.66
N ASN A 141 -1.05 -12.03 -14.00
CA ASN A 141 -0.18 -12.80 -13.09
C ASN A 141 1.12 -12.06 -12.76
N ASN A 142 1.72 -11.37 -13.74
CA ASN A 142 2.91 -10.55 -13.54
C ASN A 142 2.57 -9.24 -12.81
N PHE A 143 1.39 -8.68 -13.06
CA PHE A 143 0.94 -7.46 -12.39
C PHE A 143 0.76 -7.69 -10.88
N SER A 144 0.13 -8.80 -10.45
CA SER A 144 0.00 -9.12 -9.02
C SER A 144 1.36 -9.29 -8.33
N GLY A 145 2.35 -9.85 -9.03
CA GLY A 145 3.74 -9.93 -8.55
C GLY A 145 4.41 -8.56 -8.42
N LEU A 146 4.20 -7.67 -9.38
CA LEU A 146 4.66 -6.27 -9.31
C LEU A 146 4.08 -5.56 -8.09
N VAL A 147 2.75 -5.60 -7.92
CA VAL A 147 2.11 -4.94 -6.76
C VAL A 147 2.59 -5.58 -5.46
N SER A 148 2.84 -6.90 -5.43
CA SER A 148 3.40 -7.56 -4.23
C SER A 148 4.76 -6.99 -3.84
N ASN A 149 5.65 -6.78 -4.81
CA ASN A 149 6.97 -6.19 -4.55
C ASN A 149 6.86 -4.74 -4.06
N ILE A 150 5.96 -3.95 -4.67
CA ILE A 150 5.70 -2.56 -4.23
C ILE A 150 5.16 -2.56 -2.80
N PHE A 151 4.19 -3.42 -2.48
CA PHE A 151 3.62 -3.53 -1.14
C PHE A 151 4.66 -3.96 -0.11
N SER A 152 5.52 -4.93 -0.42
CA SER A 152 6.64 -5.33 0.45
C SER A 152 7.59 -4.16 0.71
N ASN A 153 7.89 -3.35 -0.30
CA ASN A 153 8.72 -2.15 -0.11
C ASN A 153 8.02 -1.10 0.78
N CYS A 154 6.72 -0.91 0.59
CA CYS A 154 5.94 -0.01 1.45
C CYS A 154 5.87 -0.52 2.90
N MET A 155 5.74 -1.82 3.11
CA MET A 155 5.81 -2.45 4.43
C MET A 155 7.19 -2.28 5.07
N ASP A 156 8.29 -2.35 4.29
CA ASP A 156 9.62 -1.98 4.78
C ASP A 156 9.61 -0.54 5.30
N GLN A 157 9.19 0.42 4.49
CA GLN A 157 9.21 1.83 4.87
C GLN A 157 8.31 2.15 6.08
N CYS A 158 7.12 1.54 6.13
CA CYS A 158 6.10 1.86 7.11
C CYS A 158 6.13 1.00 8.37
N SER A 159 7.05 0.02 8.49
CA SER A 159 7.05 -0.91 9.63
C SER A 159 8.45 -1.33 10.10
N PRO A 160 8.55 -1.99 11.27
CA PRO A 160 9.79 -2.62 11.73
C PRO A 160 10.25 -3.84 10.91
N TYR A 161 9.39 -4.39 10.05
CA TYR A 161 9.71 -5.52 9.18
C TYR A 161 10.52 -5.03 7.97
N LYS A 162 11.72 -5.57 7.78
CA LYS A 162 12.64 -5.12 6.71
C LYS A 162 12.89 -6.20 5.68
N HIS A 163 13.22 -5.82 4.46
CA HIS A 163 13.56 -6.76 3.40
C HIS A 163 14.61 -7.79 3.87
N ASN A 164 14.31 -9.05 3.60
CA ASN A 164 15.26 -10.11 3.79
C ASN A 164 16.30 -10.08 2.64
N HIS A 165 17.57 -10.34 2.96
CA HIS A 165 18.64 -10.32 1.96
C HIS A 165 18.47 -11.48 0.96
N ASP A 166 18.86 -11.25 -0.30
CA ASP A 166 18.85 -12.20 -1.43
C ASP A 166 17.47 -12.64 -2.00
N GLN A 167 16.37 -11.92 -1.73
CA GLN A 167 15.01 -12.36 -2.15
C GLN A 167 14.66 -13.78 -1.67
N LYS A 168 15.32 -14.26 -0.60
CA LYS A 168 15.03 -15.54 0.02
C LYS A 168 13.80 -15.41 0.90
N TYR A 169 12.96 -16.44 0.91
CA TYR A 169 11.87 -16.58 1.88
C TYR A 169 12.37 -16.31 3.31
N PRO A 170 11.63 -15.56 4.15
CA PRO A 170 10.41 -14.79 3.85
C PRO A 170 10.73 -13.42 3.22
N ASP A 171 9.75 -12.79 2.56
CA ASP A 171 9.90 -11.45 1.94
C ASP A 171 10.44 -10.38 2.91
N LEU A 172 9.92 -10.36 4.15
CA LEU A 172 10.27 -9.39 5.19
C LEU A 172 10.59 -10.08 6.52
N ILE A 173 11.49 -9.49 7.31
CA ILE A 173 11.87 -9.98 8.64
C ILE A 173 11.90 -8.85 9.67
N TYR A 174 11.24 -9.07 10.81
CA TYR A 174 11.48 -8.28 12.02
C TYR A 174 12.57 -8.95 12.87
N LYS A 175 13.82 -8.49 12.72
CA LYS A 175 15.01 -9.15 13.33
C LYS A 175 14.99 -9.18 14.87
N LYS A 176 14.35 -8.20 15.52
CA LYS A 176 14.28 -8.12 16.99
C LYS A 176 13.20 -9.03 17.59
N GLY A 177 12.23 -9.46 16.78
CA GLY A 177 11.12 -10.30 17.23
C GLY A 177 11.57 -11.71 17.64
N ASN A 178 10.69 -12.40 18.36
CA ASN A 178 10.91 -13.77 18.84
C ASN A 178 12.25 -13.93 19.60
N LYS A 179 12.49 -13.05 20.57
CA LYS A 179 13.73 -13.03 21.39
C LYS A 179 15.00 -12.95 20.53
N GLY A 180 14.96 -12.17 19.45
CA GLY A 180 16.08 -11.99 18.52
C GLY A 180 16.28 -13.12 17.50
N LYS A 181 15.40 -14.14 17.46
CA LYS A 181 15.42 -15.16 16.41
C LYS A 181 14.86 -14.67 15.07
N GLY A 182 14.15 -13.53 15.10
CA GLY A 182 13.48 -12.97 13.94
C GLY A 182 12.09 -13.55 13.73
N ILE A 183 11.20 -12.74 13.17
CA ILE A 183 9.89 -13.16 12.69
C ILE A 183 9.79 -12.83 11.21
N GLY A 184 9.55 -13.88 10.42
CA GLY A 184 9.31 -13.78 8.98
C GLY A 184 7.89 -13.36 8.65
N LEU A 185 7.73 -12.56 7.61
CA LEU A 185 6.46 -12.16 7.03
C LEU A 185 6.53 -12.29 5.51
N GLU A 186 5.76 -13.23 4.97
CA GLU A 186 5.61 -13.45 3.54
C GLU A 186 4.44 -12.62 3.00
N VAL A 187 4.59 -12.04 1.81
CA VAL A 187 3.59 -11.17 1.19
C VAL A 187 3.15 -11.75 -0.15
N LYS A 188 1.83 -11.79 -0.37
CA LYS A 188 1.23 -12.11 -1.67
C LYS A 188 0.03 -11.22 -1.95
N LEU A 189 -0.04 -10.71 -3.17
CA LEU A 189 -1.19 -9.96 -3.63
C LEU A 189 -1.97 -10.72 -4.70
N THR A 190 -3.27 -10.44 -4.77
CA THR A 190 -4.15 -11.08 -5.74
C THR A 190 -5.36 -10.22 -6.08
N VAL A 191 -5.93 -10.43 -7.26
CA VAL A 191 -7.25 -9.86 -7.62
C VAL A 191 -8.42 -10.74 -7.19
N ASN A 192 -8.15 -11.95 -6.69
CA ASN A 192 -9.19 -12.90 -6.32
C ASN A 192 -9.54 -12.75 -4.83
N VAL A 193 -10.61 -12.03 -4.53
CA VAL A 193 -11.07 -11.80 -3.17
C VAL A 193 -11.42 -13.13 -2.48
N GLY A 194 -10.97 -13.29 -1.23
CA GLY A 194 -11.20 -14.50 -0.44
C GLY A 194 -10.41 -15.72 -0.91
N LYS A 195 -9.55 -15.60 -1.94
CA LYS A 195 -8.55 -16.62 -2.28
C LYS A 195 -7.57 -16.74 -1.11
N GLY A 196 -7.16 -17.98 -0.82
CA GLY A 196 -6.12 -18.23 0.16
C GLY A 196 -4.71 -17.91 -0.35
N GLY A 197 -3.70 -18.39 0.35
CA GLY A 197 -2.30 -18.13 0.01
C GLY A 197 -1.77 -19.00 -1.13
N GLU A 198 -0.77 -18.48 -1.84
CA GLU A 198 0.08 -19.22 -2.78
C GLU A 198 1.54 -19.06 -2.36
N SER A 199 2.28 -20.17 -2.31
CA SER A 199 3.67 -20.16 -1.86
C SER A 199 4.50 -21.18 -2.63
N HIS A 200 5.76 -20.82 -2.87
CA HIS A 200 6.78 -21.77 -3.27
C HIS A 200 7.23 -22.52 -2.02
N ASN A 201 7.16 -23.86 -2.06
CA ASN A 201 7.49 -24.75 -0.93
C ASN A 201 6.57 -24.67 0.31
N GLY A 202 5.42 -23.98 0.26
CA GLY A 202 4.39 -24.03 1.30
C GLY A 202 4.94 -23.84 2.72
N HIS A 203 5.57 -22.69 2.97
CA HIS A 203 6.34 -22.48 4.20
C HIS A 203 5.48 -22.26 5.47
N SER A 204 6.08 -22.55 6.62
CA SER A 204 5.53 -22.16 7.94
C SER A 204 5.88 -20.71 8.25
N GLY A 205 4.93 -19.95 8.79
CA GLY A 205 5.19 -18.59 9.26
C GLY A 205 4.06 -17.62 9.01
N TRP A 206 4.28 -16.34 9.30
CA TRP A 206 3.29 -15.31 9.04
C TRP A 206 3.21 -14.97 7.57
N HIS A 207 1.99 -14.86 7.07
CA HIS A 207 1.66 -14.51 5.71
C HIS A 207 0.68 -13.34 5.71
N VAL A 208 0.89 -12.41 4.77
CA VAL A 208 -0.05 -11.37 4.38
C VAL A 208 -0.56 -11.68 2.99
N ILE A 209 -1.88 -11.84 2.87
CA ILE A 209 -2.55 -11.93 1.57
C ILE A 209 -3.40 -10.69 1.41
N ALA A 210 -3.06 -9.83 0.45
CA ALA A 210 -3.79 -8.60 0.18
C ALA A 210 -4.49 -8.65 -1.18
N CYS A 211 -5.81 -8.48 -1.16
CA CYS A 211 -6.65 -8.47 -2.34
C CYS A 211 -7.00 -7.05 -2.75
N TYR A 212 -6.94 -6.78 -4.05
CA TYR A 212 -7.33 -5.49 -4.62
C TYR A 212 -8.21 -5.67 -5.86
N ASN A 213 -9.04 -4.67 -6.13
CA ASN A 213 -9.79 -4.52 -7.37
C ASN A 213 -9.17 -3.42 -8.22
N PHE A 214 -9.40 -3.49 -9.53
CA PHE A 214 -9.14 -2.36 -10.43
C PHE A 214 -10.31 -1.39 -10.41
N LEU A 215 -10.01 -0.11 -10.40
CA LEU A 215 -10.96 0.97 -10.64
C LEU A 215 -11.04 1.30 -12.13
N GLU A 216 -12.06 2.05 -12.55
CA GLU A 216 -12.19 2.51 -13.93
C GLU A 216 -11.02 3.38 -14.38
N SER A 217 -10.37 4.11 -13.45
CA SER A 217 -9.14 4.87 -13.71
C SER A 217 -7.93 3.99 -14.03
N GLY A 218 -8.04 2.68 -13.77
CA GLY A 218 -6.96 1.72 -13.82
C GLY A 218 -6.18 1.59 -12.51
N ASP A 219 -6.48 2.42 -11.51
CA ASP A 219 -5.88 2.31 -10.19
C ASP A 219 -6.32 1.05 -9.47
N ILE A 220 -5.62 0.73 -8.39
CA ILE A 220 -6.01 -0.37 -7.51
C ILE A 220 -6.68 0.18 -6.24
N SER A 221 -7.66 -0.55 -5.75
CA SER A 221 -8.24 -0.38 -4.42
C SER A 221 -8.16 -1.69 -3.66
N PHE A 222 -7.49 -1.70 -2.52
CA PHE A 222 -7.44 -2.85 -1.62
C PHE A 222 -8.81 -3.04 -0.97
N VAL A 223 -9.33 -4.26 -1.06
CA VAL A 223 -10.67 -4.62 -0.58
C VAL A 223 -10.63 -5.64 0.55
N HIS A 224 -9.51 -6.37 0.71
CA HIS A 224 -9.38 -7.39 1.75
C HIS A 224 -7.91 -7.63 2.08
N LEU A 225 -7.50 -7.44 3.33
CA LEU A 225 -6.15 -7.76 3.80
C LEU A 225 -6.26 -8.83 4.89
N MET A 226 -5.58 -9.95 4.69
CA MET A 226 -5.54 -11.10 5.59
C MET A 226 -4.15 -11.29 6.15
N VAL A 227 -4.05 -11.56 7.45
CA VAL A 227 -2.80 -11.85 8.14
C VAL A 227 -2.98 -13.09 9.00
N ALA A 228 -2.18 -14.14 8.78
CA ALA A 228 -2.22 -15.33 9.60
C ALA A 228 -0.86 -16.02 9.66
N ILE A 229 -0.63 -16.76 10.75
CA ILE A 229 0.45 -17.75 10.81
C ILE A 229 -0.03 -19.04 10.14
N LEU A 230 0.69 -19.55 9.14
CA LEU A 230 0.36 -20.79 8.44
C LEU A 230 1.35 -21.90 8.83
N ASN A 231 0.84 -23.13 8.92
CA ASN A 231 1.66 -24.33 9.11
C ASN A 231 2.14 -24.84 7.76
N GLY A 232 3.44 -25.01 7.61
CA GLY A 232 4.07 -25.41 6.36
C GLY A 232 3.73 -26.85 5.94
N HIS A 233 4.03 -27.18 4.69
CA HIS A 233 3.60 -28.43 4.05
C HIS A 233 4.15 -29.71 4.71
N GLN A 234 5.26 -29.62 5.44
CA GLN A 234 5.85 -30.74 6.19
C GLN A 234 5.19 -30.96 7.56
N SER A 235 4.30 -30.05 7.98
CA SER A 235 3.57 -30.20 9.24
C SER A 235 2.48 -31.28 9.11
N PRO A 236 2.25 -32.12 10.13
CA PRO A 236 1.08 -33.00 10.20
C PRO A 236 -0.24 -32.24 10.05
N ASP A 237 -0.22 -30.97 10.47
CA ASP A 237 -1.33 -30.04 10.45
C ASP A 237 -1.16 -28.96 9.38
N SER A 238 -0.62 -29.34 8.22
CA SER A 238 -0.35 -28.45 7.08
C SER A 238 -1.58 -27.62 6.70
N ASP A 239 -1.34 -26.32 6.50
CA ASP A 239 -2.32 -25.39 5.95
C ASP A 239 -2.26 -25.34 4.40
N TRP A 240 -1.42 -26.18 3.77
CA TRP A 240 -1.10 -26.18 2.34
C TRP A 240 -1.51 -27.49 1.64
N SER A 241 -1.92 -27.36 0.38
CA SER A 241 -2.11 -28.43 -0.60
C SER A 241 -1.10 -28.29 -1.73
N TYR A 242 -0.46 -29.39 -2.12
CA TYR A 242 0.46 -29.42 -3.25
C TYR A 242 -0.33 -29.36 -4.58
N VAL A 243 0.07 -28.45 -5.48
CA VAL A 243 -0.60 -28.25 -6.78
C VAL A 243 0.24 -28.78 -7.95
N GLY A 244 1.53 -29.07 -7.73
CA GLY A 244 2.44 -29.62 -8.73
C GLY A 244 3.67 -28.75 -9.00
N SER A 245 4.68 -29.37 -9.60
CA SER A 245 5.79 -28.70 -10.29
C SER A 245 5.75 -29.14 -11.76
N LYS A 246 5.53 -28.23 -12.71
CA LYS A 246 5.70 -28.56 -14.13
C LYS A 246 7.20 -28.66 -14.43
N VAL A 247 7.64 -29.84 -14.83
CA VAL A 247 8.98 -30.05 -15.41
C VAL A 247 8.93 -29.54 -16.84
N ASN A 248 9.86 -28.67 -17.21
CA ASN A 248 10.03 -28.30 -18.60
C ASN A 248 10.64 -29.51 -19.35
N ALA A 249 9.85 -30.10 -20.26
CA ALA A 249 10.25 -31.30 -21.01
C ALA A 249 11.44 -31.07 -21.96
N GLU A 250 11.69 -29.81 -22.37
CA GLU A 250 12.76 -29.44 -23.30
C GLU A 250 14.07 -29.09 -22.57
N THR A 251 14.00 -28.46 -21.40
CA THR A 251 15.18 -27.96 -20.68
C THR A 251 15.56 -28.80 -19.46
N GLY A 252 14.74 -29.78 -19.07
CA GLY A 252 14.91 -30.55 -17.84
C GLY A 252 14.74 -29.73 -16.55
N GLY A 253 14.47 -28.41 -16.67
CA GLY A 253 14.31 -27.52 -15.54
C GLY A 253 13.01 -27.80 -14.78
N ARG A 254 13.12 -28.07 -13.48
CA ARG A 254 11.97 -28.21 -12.58
C ARG A 254 11.64 -26.85 -11.97
N ARG A 255 10.44 -26.32 -12.22
CA ARG A 255 9.95 -25.16 -11.46
C ARG A 255 9.86 -25.53 -9.98
N THR A 256 10.13 -24.59 -9.10
CA THR A 256 9.92 -24.70 -7.64
C THR A 256 8.50 -25.18 -7.36
N GLU A 257 8.36 -26.13 -6.43
CA GLU A 257 7.06 -26.72 -6.07
C GLU A 257 6.05 -25.65 -5.65
N THR A 258 4.83 -25.72 -6.19
CA THR A 258 3.78 -24.74 -5.93
C THR A 258 2.72 -25.32 -4.98
N TYR A 259 2.39 -24.55 -3.96
CA TYR A 259 1.40 -24.89 -2.95
C TYR A 259 0.34 -23.80 -2.87
N THR A 260 -0.91 -24.20 -2.66
CA THR A 260 -2.03 -23.30 -2.33
C THR A 260 -2.54 -23.65 -0.94
N THR A 261 -3.10 -22.70 -0.21
CA THR A 261 -3.70 -23.04 1.09
C THR A 261 -4.90 -23.96 0.91
N ASN A 262 -5.00 -24.99 1.75
CA ASN A 262 -6.18 -25.84 1.82
C ASN A 262 -7.37 -25.12 2.50
N GLY A 263 -8.46 -25.83 2.75
CA GLY A 263 -9.64 -25.24 3.41
C GLY A 263 -9.34 -24.67 4.81
N PHE A 264 -8.47 -25.33 5.58
CA PHE A 264 -8.07 -24.90 6.92
C PHE A 264 -7.20 -23.65 6.85
N GLY A 265 -6.15 -23.66 6.03
CA GLY A 265 -5.28 -22.50 5.84
C GLY A 265 -6.03 -21.28 5.31
N THR A 266 -6.95 -21.50 4.36
CA THR A 266 -7.81 -20.43 3.83
C THR A 266 -8.75 -19.88 4.90
N THR A 267 -9.33 -20.74 5.74
CA THR A 267 -10.18 -20.30 6.87
C THR A 267 -9.38 -19.50 7.88
N LYS A 268 -8.16 -19.92 8.18
CA LYS A 268 -7.22 -19.24 9.09
C LYS A 268 -6.86 -17.83 8.59
N LEU A 269 -6.57 -17.69 7.30
CA LEU A 269 -6.36 -16.38 6.66
C LEU A 269 -7.60 -15.48 6.76
N ARG A 270 -8.79 -16.03 6.50
CA ARG A 270 -10.06 -15.29 6.59
C ARG A 270 -10.40 -14.89 8.03
N ASP A 271 -10.11 -15.74 9.01
CA ASP A 271 -10.22 -15.36 10.43
C ASP A 271 -9.29 -14.18 10.75
N GLY A 272 -8.11 -14.14 10.13
CA GLY A 272 -7.13 -13.08 10.22
C GLY A 272 -7.37 -11.86 9.32
N SER A 273 -8.60 -11.58 8.90
CA SER A 273 -8.90 -10.42 8.04
C SER A 273 -8.75 -9.11 8.82
N VAL A 274 -7.60 -8.46 8.73
CA VAL A 274 -7.32 -7.17 9.41
C VAL A 274 -8.09 -6.01 8.78
N TYR A 275 -8.41 -6.11 7.49
CA TYR A 275 -9.25 -5.16 6.75
C TYR A 275 -10.14 -5.94 5.79
N ILE A 276 -11.43 -5.63 5.73
CA ILE A 276 -12.34 -6.15 4.70
C ILE A 276 -13.42 -5.12 4.40
N ASP A 277 -13.41 -4.61 3.17
CA ASP A 277 -14.43 -3.69 2.69
C ASP A 277 -15.75 -4.45 2.49
N THR A 278 -16.67 -4.30 3.44
CA THR A 278 -17.94 -5.04 3.44
C THR A 278 -18.98 -4.46 2.49
N ASP A 279 -18.74 -3.25 1.96
CA ASP A 279 -19.62 -2.63 0.97
C ASP A 279 -19.37 -3.28 -0.41
N ILE A 280 -18.16 -3.82 -0.61
CA ILE A 280 -17.74 -4.51 -1.84
C ILE A 280 -17.70 -6.04 -1.66
N VAL A 281 -17.23 -6.54 -0.52
CA VAL A 281 -16.93 -7.96 -0.31
C VAL A 281 -18.04 -8.66 0.48
N ASN A 282 -18.81 -9.50 -0.21
CA ASN A 282 -19.77 -10.39 0.44
C ASN A 282 -19.13 -11.75 0.79
N PHE A 283 -18.81 -11.94 2.07
CA PHE A 283 -18.19 -13.17 2.58
C PHE A 283 -19.18 -14.16 3.22
N SER A 284 -20.49 -13.88 3.22
CA SER A 284 -21.52 -14.68 3.92
C SER A 284 -21.58 -16.15 3.50
N ARG A 285 -21.21 -16.44 2.24
CA ARG A 285 -21.24 -17.79 1.65
C ARG A 285 -19.87 -18.47 1.61
N TRP A 286 -18.84 -17.87 2.20
CA TRP A 286 -17.50 -18.45 2.20
C TRP A 286 -17.46 -19.71 3.05
N LYS A 287 -17.06 -20.83 2.42
CA LYS A 287 -16.86 -22.11 3.12
C LYS A 287 -15.80 -21.97 4.21
N GLN A 288 -16.04 -22.63 5.34
CA GLN A 288 -15.13 -22.69 6.48
C GLN A 288 -14.72 -24.14 6.72
N SER A 289 -13.45 -24.36 7.02
CA SER A 289 -12.93 -25.64 7.48
C SER A 289 -12.21 -25.39 8.80
N ARG A 290 -12.70 -26.01 9.88
CA ARG A 290 -12.17 -25.83 11.23
C ARG A 290 -11.94 -27.19 11.86
N LYS A 291 -10.89 -27.31 12.68
CA LYS A 291 -10.66 -28.51 13.49
C LYS A 291 -11.51 -28.51 14.76
N THR A 292 -11.81 -27.32 15.28
CA THR A 292 -12.68 -27.08 16.42
C THR A 292 -13.98 -26.41 15.95
N ALA A 293 -15.07 -26.61 16.69
CA ALA A 293 -16.34 -25.92 16.41
C ALA A 293 -16.30 -24.43 16.77
N GLU A 294 -15.32 -24.01 17.56
CA GLU A 294 -15.18 -22.64 18.05
C GLU A 294 -14.69 -21.69 16.94
N ILE A 295 -15.39 -20.58 16.78
CA ILE A 295 -15.01 -19.49 15.87
C ILE A 295 -14.28 -18.43 16.71
N PRO A 296 -13.04 -18.05 16.37
CA PRO A 296 -12.33 -17.02 17.12
C PRO A 296 -13.11 -15.70 17.15
N ALA A 297 -13.13 -15.01 18.28
CA ALA A 297 -13.90 -13.77 18.45
C ALA A 297 -13.51 -12.66 17.45
N TRP A 298 -12.26 -12.65 16.97
CA TRP A 298 -11.80 -11.69 15.96
C TRP A 298 -12.18 -12.06 14.52
N SER A 299 -12.62 -13.30 14.28
CA SER A 299 -12.96 -13.80 12.95
C SER A 299 -14.07 -12.98 12.31
N ILE A 300 -14.02 -12.82 10.98
CA ILE A 300 -15.12 -12.26 10.19
C ILE A 300 -16.39 -13.12 10.25
N PHE A 301 -16.28 -14.37 10.70
CA PHE A 301 -17.41 -15.29 10.86
C PHE A 301 -17.96 -15.32 12.29
N ALA A 302 -17.36 -14.59 13.23
CA ALA A 302 -17.88 -14.47 14.59
C ALA A 302 -19.24 -13.76 14.54
N LYS A 303 -20.20 -14.23 15.33
CA LYS A 303 -21.46 -13.51 15.52
C LYS A 303 -21.14 -12.26 16.33
N ASN A 304 -21.49 -11.09 15.77
CA ASN A 304 -21.46 -9.82 16.49
C ASN A 304 -22.45 -9.83 17.66
#